data_AF-A0A939A0Y2-F1
#
_entry.id   AF-A0A939A0Y2-F1
#
_cell.length_a   1.000
_cell.length_b   1.000
_cell.length_c   1.000
_cell.angle_alpha   90.00
_cell.angle_beta   90.00
_cell.angle_gamma   90.00
#
_symmetry.space_group_name_H-M   'P 1'
#
loop_
_entity.id
_entity.type
_entity.pdbx_description
1 polymer ?
#
loop_
_entity_poly.entity_id
_entity_poly.type
_entity_poly.pdbx_seq_one_letter_code
_entity_poly.pdbx_strand_id
1 'polypeptide(L)' 'MSDNIKPVELSAEELDNVAGGAFSFVDADNDNRSDQQISETVLGPHGGIGSSTAQQTTISHQSLYEVKATGFFPTSLES' A
#
# COMPACT_ATOMS: atom_id res chain seq x y z
N MET A 1 -12.24 48.79 -16.39
CA MET A 1 -13.22 47.94 -17.06
C MET A 1 -13.58 46.83 -16.09
N SER A 2 -14.86 46.64 -15.80
CA SER A 2 -15.34 45.56 -14.93
C SER A 2 -15.63 44.38 -15.85
N ASP A 3 -14.76 43.38 -15.86
CA ASP A 3 -15.00 42.19 -16.69
C ASP A 3 -16.20 41.43 -16.12
N ASN A 4 -17.28 41.43 -16.90
CA ASN A 4 -18.52 40.75 -16.60
C ASN A 4 -18.35 39.25 -16.92
N ILE A 5 -17.59 38.54 -16.08
CA ILE A 5 -17.40 37.10 -16.23
C ILE A 5 -18.71 36.42 -15.80
N LYS A 6 -19.52 36.03 -16.78
CA LYS A 6 -20.65 35.13 -16.55
C LYS A 6 -20.12 33.70 -16.41
N PRO A 7 -20.62 32.89 -15.45
CA PRO A 7 -20.24 31.48 -15.37
C PRO A 7 -20.58 30.78 -16.68
N VAL A 8 -19.60 30.09 -17.27
CA VAL A 8 -19.80 29.24 -18.44
C VAL A 8 -20.08 27.84 -17.91
N GLU A 9 -21.24 27.29 -18.26
CA GLU A 9 -21.60 25.90 -17.97
C GLU A 9 -20.78 24.98 -18.89
N LEU A 10 -20.00 24.08 -18.30
CA LEU A 10 -19.20 23.09 -19.01
C LEU A 10 -20.01 21.80 -19.17
N SER A 11 -19.83 21.13 -20.31
CA SER A 11 -20.38 19.78 -20.49
C SER A 11 -19.71 18.78 -19.56
N ALA A 12 -20.36 17.64 -19.27
CA ALA A 12 -19.78 16.59 -18.43
C ALA A 12 -18.43 16.06 -18.96
N GLU A 13 -18.25 16.08 -20.28
CA GLU A 13 -17.04 15.65 -20.97
C GLU A 13 -15.92 16.72 -20.88
N GLU A 14 -16.27 18.01 -20.93
CA GLU A 14 -15.32 19.10 -20.65
C GLU A 14 -14.92 19.16 -19.17
N LEU A 15 -15.84 18.86 -18.25
CA LEU A 15 -15.53 18.74 -16.83
C LEU A 15 -14.60 17.55 -16.54
N ASP A 16 -14.81 16.42 -17.22
CA ASP A 16 -13.92 15.26 -17.12
C ASP A 16 -12.55 15.56 -17.72
N ASN A 17 -12.45 16.35 -18.80
CA ASN A 17 -11.18 16.82 -19.35
C ASN A 17 -10.47 17.85 -18.43
N VAL A 18 -11.22 18.72 -17.74
CA VAL A 18 -10.66 19.66 -16.74
C VAL A 18 -10.17 18.90 -15.49
N ALA A 19 -10.83 17.81 -15.11
CA ALA A 19 -10.37 16.87 -14.08
C ALA A 19 -9.42 15.77 -14.62
N GLY A 20 -9.15 15.78 -15.92
CA GLY A 20 -8.76 14.63 -16.73
C GLY A 20 -7.27 14.42 -16.91
N GLY A 21 -6.50 14.80 -15.89
CA GLY A 21 -5.04 14.65 -15.90
C GLY A 21 -4.50 14.31 -14.52
N ALA A 22 -5.34 13.89 -13.58
CA ALA A 22 -4.85 13.48 -12.28
C ALA A 22 -4.26 12.07 -12.40
N PHE A 23 -2.97 11.98 -12.08
CA PHE A 23 -2.26 10.73 -11.93
C PHE A 23 -2.10 10.44 -10.44
N SER A 24 -2.43 9.22 -10.03
CA SER A 24 -1.97 8.71 -8.74
C SER A 24 -1.11 7.49 -8.97
N PHE A 25 0.08 7.52 -8.36
CA PHE A 25 0.95 6.37 -8.27
C PHE A 25 1.00 5.91 -6.81
N VAL A 26 0.71 4.64 -6.57
CA VAL A 26 0.90 3.99 -5.29
C VAL A 26 2.08 3.07 -5.43
N ASP A 27 3.09 3.31 -4.60
CA ASP A 27 4.17 2.39 -4.32
C ASP A 27 4.18 2.21 -2.81
N ALA A 28 3.68 1.06 -2.38
CA ALA A 28 3.54 0.72 -0.98
C ALA A 28 4.15 -0.65 -0.72
N ASP A 29 4.97 -0.72 0.31
CA ASP A 29 5.59 -1.94 0.76
C ASP A 29 5.29 -2.18 2.24
N ASN A 30 5.03 -3.43 2.60
CA ASN A 30 4.76 -3.86 3.96
C ASN A 30 5.55 -5.13 4.26
N ASP A 31 6.51 -5.01 5.17
CA ASP A 31 7.37 -6.08 5.65
C ASP A 31 7.09 -6.34 7.14
N ASN A 32 6.50 -7.50 7.41
CA ASN A 32 6.20 -7.98 8.75
C ASN A 32 7.10 -9.15 9.10
N ARG A 33 7.93 -8.96 10.12
CA ARG A 33 8.73 -10.03 10.74
C ARG A 33 8.32 -10.19 12.19
N SER A 34 7.97 -11.42 12.57
CA SER A 34 7.70 -11.79 13.95
C SER A 34 8.51 -13.02 14.30
N ASP A 35 9.28 -12.93 15.37
CA ASP A 35 10.02 -14.06 15.93
C ASP A 35 9.53 -14.30 17.36
N GLN A 36 9.15 -15.54 17.64
CA GLN A 36 8.61 -15.94 18.93
C GLN A 36 9.37 -17.16 19.43
N GLN A 37 9.74 -17.13 20.71
CA GLN A 37 10.43 -18.20 21.38
C GLN A 37 9.75 -18.49 22.72
N ILE A 38 9.54 -19.76 23.00
CA ILE A 38 9.08 -20.25 24.30
C ILE A 38 10.05 -21.34 24.76
N SER A 39 10.42 -21.29 26.03
CA SER A 39 11.30 -22.26 26.66
C SER A 39 10.73 -22.68 28.01
N GLU A 40 10.83 -23.97 28.31
CA GLU A 40 10.52 -24.53 29.62
C GLU A 40 11.75 -25.21 30.20
N THR A 41 11.87 -25.15 31.52
CA THR A 41 12.87 -25.89 32.28
C THR A 41 12.15 -26.60 33.42
N VAL A 42 12.37 -27.91 33.51
CA VAL A 42 11.78 -28.78 34.52
C VAL A 42 12.90 -29.26 35.44
N LEU A 43 12.75 -28.96 36.73
CA LEU A 43 13.60 -29.49 37.80
C LEU A 43 12.97 -30.76 38.36
N GLY A 44 13.65 -31.90 38.16
CA GLY A 44 13.21 -33.19 38.63
C GLY A 44 13.46 -33.39 40.14
N PRO A 45 12.65 -34.21 40.83
CA PRO A 45 12.71 -34.41 42.28
C PRO A 45 14.02 -35.06 42.78
N HIS A 46 14.87 -35.57 41.88
CA HIS A 46 16.17 -36.17 42.19
C HIS A 46 17.36 -35.41 41.56
N GLY A 47 17.17 -34.13 41.21
CA GLY A 47 18.25 -33.26 40.70
C GLY A 47 18.50 -33.33 39.19
N GLY A 48 17.67 -34.05 38.44
CA GLY A 48 17.70 -34.02 36.97
C GLY A 48 17.13 -32.71 36.42
N ILE A 49 17.73 -32.16 35.37
CA ILE A 49 17.24 -30.96 34.68
C ILE A 49 16.83 -31.36 33.26
N GLY A 50 15.59 -31.08 32.88
CA GLY A 50 15.09 -31.20 31.52
C GLY A 50 14.72 -29.83 30.97
N SER A 51 14.95 -29.59 29.69
CA SER A 51 14.56 -28.36 29.02
C SER A 51 13.97 -28.64 27.65
N SER A 52 12.96 -27.85 27.27
CA SER A 52 12.39 -27.85 25.93
C SER A 52 12.33 -26.42 25.41
N THR A 53 12.47 -26.27 24.10
CA THR A 53 12.41 -24.97 23.43
C THR A 53 11.68 -25.12 22.12
N ALA A 54 10.77 -24.19 21.85
CA ALA A 54 10.11 -24.04 20.57
C ALA A 54 10.35 -22.62 20.06
N GLN A 55 10.60 -22.52 18.76
CA GLN A 55 10.75 -21.25 18.06
C GLN A 55 9.83 -21.24 16.85
N GLN A 56 9.20 -20.09 16.61
CA GLN A 56 8.40 -19.84 15.43
C GLN A 56 8.79 -18.48 14.85
N THR A 57 9.15 -18.49 13.57
CA THR A 57 9.43 -17.27 12.81
C THR A 57 8.38 -17.10 11.72
N THR A 58 7.78 -15.92 11.64
CA THR A 58 6.82 -15.53 10.60
C THR A 58 7.39 -14.35 9.83
N ILE A 59 7.42 -14.47 8.51
CA ILE A 59 7.84 -13.41 7.59
C ILE A 59 6.72 -13.22 6.57
N SER A 60 6.25 -11.99 6.42
CA SER A 60 5.27 -11.61 5.40
C SER A 60 5.73 -10.35 4.71
N HIS A 61 5.73 -10.38 3.38
CA HIS A 61 6.09 -9.25 2.54
C HIS A 61 4.98 -9.02 1.53
N GLN A 62 4.53 -7.78 1.41
CA GLN A 62 3.43 -7.37 0.54
C GLN A 62 3.83 -6.07 -0.14
N SER A 63 3.67 -6.03 -1.46
CA SER A 63 3.93 -4.82 -2.24
C SER A 63 2.71 -4.49 -3.10
N LEU A 64 2.37 -3.21 -3.18
CA LEU A 64 1.29 -2.67 -3.99
C LEU A 64 1.85 -1.61 -4.93
N TYR A 65 1.77 -1.90 -6.22
CA TYR A 65 2.06 -0.96 -7.30
C TYR A 65 0.76 -0.65 -8.02
N GLU A 66 0.32 0.60 -7.95
CA GLU A 66 -0.91 1.04 -8.62
C GLU A 66 -0.68 2.32 -9.40
N VAL A 67 -1.22 2.38 -10.63
CA VAL A 67 -1.32 3.60 -11.42
C VAL A 67 -2.81 3.84 -11.67
N LYS A 68 -3.29 5.03 -11.27
CA LYS A 68 -4.64 5.49 -11.62
C LYS A 68 -4.54 6.78 -12.42
N ALA A 69 -5.46 6.91 -13.35
CA ALA A 69 -5.57 7.96 -14.34
C ALA A 69 -7.03 8.39 -14.41
N THR A 70 -7.29 9.69 -14.40
CA THR A 70 -8.62 10.26 -14.67
C THR A 70 -8.62 10.94 -16.05
N GLY A 71 -9.77 10.94 -16.74
CA GLY A 71 -9.94 11.58 -18.05
C GLY A 71 -9.35 10.84 -19.25
N PHE A 72 -9.32 11.54 -20.39
CA PHE A 72 -8.87 10.99 -21.68
C PHE A 72 -7.34 10.87 -21.75
N PHE A 73 -6.86 9.64 -21.94
CA PHE A 73 -5.45 9.34 -22.19
C PHE A 73 -5.20 9.15 -23.68
N PRO A 74 -4.43 10.05 -24.35
CA PRO A 74 -3.92 9.73 -25.67
C PRO A 74 -2.92 8.58 -25.55
N THR A 75 -3.22 7.44 -26.19
CA THR A 75 -2.36 6.25 -26.21
C THR A 75 -1.15 6.38 -27.12
N SER A 76 -0.91 7.55 -27.72
CA SER A 76 0.20 7.80 -28.63
C SER A 76 1.25 8.71 -28.00
N LEU A 77 2.22 8.10 -27.31
CA LEU A 77 3.59 8.62 -27.37
C LEU A 77 4.09 8.37 -28.80
N GLU A 78 3.73 9.25 -29.74
CA GLU A 78 4.39 9.22 -31.05
C GLU A 78 5.83 9.70 -30.86
N SER A 79 6.78 8.85 -31.25
CA SER A 79 8.23 9.09 -31.15
C SER A 79 8.72 10.12 -32.15
#